data_AF-A0A537R190-F1
#
_entry.id   AF-A0A537R190-F1
#
_cell.length_a   1.000
_cell.length_b   1.000
_cell.length_c   1.000
_cell.angle_alpha   90.00
_cell.angle_beta   90.00
_cell.angle_gamma   90.00
#
_symmetry.space_group_name_H-M   'P 1'
#
loop_
_entity.id
_entity.type
_entity.pdbx_description
1 polymer ?
#
loop_
_entity_poly.entity_id
_entity_poly.type
_entity_poly.pdbx_seq_one_letter_code
_entity_poly.pdbx_strand_id
1 'polypeptide(L)' 'MDGRFDCCRYEPSLEELLADDVMAPVLRSAGFDAQGFRDMMAETARRIDRGAPREGDKRGC' A
#
# COMPACT_ATOMS: atom_id res chain seq x y z
N MET A 1 -5.65 -13.27 -30.61
CA MET A 1 -6.73 -13.26 -29.60
C MET A 1 -6.08 -13.59 -28.27
N ASP A 2 -5.44 -12.59 -27.67
CA ASP A 2 -4.69 -12.69 -26.43
C ASP A 2 -5.65 -12.59 -25.25
N GLY A 3 -6.26 -13.73 -24.93
CA GLY A 3 -7.07 -13.89 -23.73
C GLY A 3 -6.21 -13.71 -22.49
N ARG A 4 -5.98 -12.46 -22.08
CA ARG A 4 -5.53 -12.13 -20.73
C ARG A 4 -6.59 -12.66 -19.77
N PHE A 5 -6.23 -13.69 -19.02
CA PHE A 5 -6.98 -14.14 -17.86
C PHE A 5 -6.93 -13.03 -16.79
N ASP A 6 -7.84 -12.05 -16.90
CA ASP A 6 -8.25 -11.15 -15.81
C ASP A 6 -9.29 -11.82 -14.89
N CYS A 7 -9.37 -13.15 -14.92
CA CYS A 7 -10.29 -13.89 -14.05
C CYS A 7 -9.62 -14.09 -12.68
N CYS A 8 -10.04 -13.25 -11.72
CA CYS A 8 -9.89 -13.40 -10.27
C CYS A 8 -8.57 -12.95 -9.63
N ARG A 9 -8.01 -11.79 -10.00
CA ARG A 9 -7.03 -11.13 -9.12
C ARG A 9 -7.77 -10.59 -7.89
N TYR A 10 -7.69 -11.29 -6.77
CA TYR A 10 -8.23 -10.81 -5.50
C TYR A 10 -7.36 -9.66 -5.01
N GLU A 11 -7.92 -8.45 -4.96
CA GLU A 11 -7.29 -7.26 -4.39
C GLU A 11 -7.94 -6.97 -3.03
N PRO A 12 -7.45 -7.57 -1.93
CA PRO A 12 -7.97 -7.26 -0.61
C PRO A 12 -7.71 -5.80 -0.28
N SER A 13 -8.68 -5.17 0.38
CA SER A 13 -8.43 -3.91 1.07
C SER A 13 -7.37 -4.10 2.16
N LEU A 14 -6.72 -3.02 2.55
CA LEU A 14 -5.76 -3.05 3.65
C LEU A 14 -6.41 -3.54 4.95
N GLU A 15 -7.69 -3.22 5.16
CA GLU A 15 -8.44 -3.62 6.35
C GLU A 15 -8.72 -5.12 6.36
N GLU A 16 -9.12 -5.69 5.21
CA GLU A 16 -9.25 -7.15 5.05
C GLU A 16 -7.93 -7.86 5.30
N LEU A 17 -6.83 -7.33 4.75
CA LEU A 17 -5.51 -7.90 4.99
C LEU A 17 -5.12 -7.86 6.47
N LEU A 18 -5.31 -6.74 7.16
CA LEU A 18 -4.92 -6.59 8.57
C LEU A 18 -5.82 -7.37 9.53
N ALA A 19 -7.06 -7.64 9.13
CA ALA A 19 -8.00 -8.46 9.89
C ALA A 19 -7.74 -9.97 9.75
N ASP A 20 -6.90 -10.38 8.79
CA ASP A 20 -6.57 -11.79 8.58
C ASP A 20 -5.74 -12.35 9.75
N ASP A 21 -6.13 -13.52 10.25
CA ASP A 21 -5.46 -14.20 11.35
C ASP A 21 -3.97 -14.49 11.07
N VAL A 22 -3.58 -14.65 9.81
CA VAL A 22 -2.17 -14.86 9.43
C VAL A 22 -1.35 -13.59 9.50
N MET A 23 -1.97 -12.41 9.42
CA MET A 23 -1.26 -11.14 9.40
C MET A 23 -0.86 -10.66 10.79
N ALA A 24 -1.64 -10.98 11.82
CA ALA A 24 -1.30 -10.65 13.21
C ALA A 24 0.10 -11.15 13.67
N PRO A 25 0.50 -12.42 13.46
CA PRO A 25 1.84 -12.89 13.83
C PRO A 25 2.95 -12.30 12.96
N VAL A 26 2.66 -11.99 11.68
CA VAL A 26 3.62 -11.35 10.77
C VAL A 26 3.97 -9.94 11.25
N LEU A 27 2.95 -9.13 11.54
CA LEU A 27 3.14 -7.77 12.06
C LEU A 27 3.90 -7.79 13.38
N ARG A 28 3.52 -8.69 14.29
CA ARG A 28 4.19 -8.83 15.59
C ARG A 28 5.67 -9.19 15.45
N SER A 29 6.01 -10.07 14.51
CA SER A 29 7.40 -10.45 14.23
C SER A 29 8.22 -9.27 13.68
N ALA A 30 7.55 -8.35 12.97
CA ALA A 30 8.14 -7.10 12.50
C ALA A 30 8.12 -5.97 13.55
N GLY A 31 7.61 -6.22 14.76
CA GLY A 31 7.52 -5.22 15.83
C GLY A 31 6.36 -4.22 15.67
N PHE A 32 5.35 -4.57 14.87
CA PHE A 32 4.18 -3.74 14.63
C PHE A 32 2.90 -4.39 15.17
N ASP A 33 1.96 -3.56 15.62
CA ASP A 33 0.54 -3.88 15.65
C ASP A 33 -0.15 -3.34 14.38
N ALA A 34 -1.42 -3.69 14.17
CA ALA A 34 -2.17 -3.27 12.98
C ALA A 34 -2.27 -1.74 12.84
N GLN A 35 -2.44 -1.00 13.95
CA GLN A 35 -2.53 0.45 13.91
C GLN A 35 -1.14 1.05 13.62
N GLY A 36 -0.10 0.59 14.32
CA GLY A 36 1.28 1.02 14.07
C GLY A 36 1.73 0.82 12.62
N PHE A 37 1.30 -0.28 11.98
CA PHE A 37 1.57 -0.53 10.57
C PHE A 37 0.85 0.48 9.65
N ARG A 38 -0.43 0.80 9.93
CA ARG A 38 -1.20 1.80 9.16
C ARG A 38 -0.56 3.18 9.25
N ASP A 39 -0.15 3.59 10.44
CA ASP A 39 0.51 4.87 10.66
C ASP A 39 1.83 4.96 9.89
N MET A 40 2.63 3.89 9.88
CA MET A 40 3.87 3.80 9.11
C MET A 40 3.62 3.89 7.60
N MET A 41 2.60 3.19 7.08
CA MET A 41 2.22 3.25 5.66
C MET A 41 1.73 4.64 5.27
N ALA A 42 0.89 5.26 6.09
CA ALA A 42 0.39 6.62 5.85
C ALA A 42 1.53 7.64 5.86
N GLU A 43 2.46 7.52 6.80
CA GLU A 43 3.66 8.36 6.86
C GLU A 43 4.54 8.18 5.62
N THR A 44 4.72 6.94 5.17
CA THR A 44 5.49 6.64 3.96
C THR A 44 4.82 7.21 2.71
N ALA A 45 3.51 7.08 2.57
CA ALA A 45 2.75 7.67 1.48
C ALA A 45 2.89 9.20 1.44
N ARG A 46 2.84 9.88 2.60
CA ARG A 46 3.06 11.34 2.69
C ARG A 46 4.47 11.74 2.22
N ARG A 47 5.49 10.95 2.55
CA ARG A 47 6.88 11.20 2.10
C ARG A 47 7.01 11.04 0.59
N ILE A 48 6.37 10.02 0.04
CA ILE A 48 6.36 9.78 -1.41
C ILE A 48 5.63 10.92 -2.14
N ASP A 49 4.45 11.32 -1.67
CA ASP A 49 3.69 12.44 -2.25
C ASP A 49 4.49 13.76 -2.22
N ARG A 50 5.17 14.03 -1.11
CA ARG A 50 6.02 15.21 -0.96
C ARG A 50 7.26 15.19 -1.86
N GLY A 51 7.78 14.00 -2.17
CA GLY A 51 8.97 13.79 -3.01
C GLY A 51 8.69 13.58 -4.49
N ALA A 52 7.44 13.30 -4.87
CA ALA A 52 7.04 13.19 -6.26
C ALA A 52 7.15 14.57 -6.92
N PRO A 53 7.86 14.72 -8.07
CA PRO A 53 7.67 15.91 -8.88
C PRO A 53 6.19 15.98 -9.20
N ARG A 54 5.55 17.11 -8.87
CA ARG A 54 4.14 17.32 -9.19
C ARG A 54 4.03 17.12 -10.70
N GLU A 55 3.35 16.06 -11.14
CA GLU A 55 3.01 15.78 -12.54
C GLU A 55 2.28 17.03 -13.06
N GLY A 56 3.04 17.97 -13.66
CA GLY A 56 2.60 19.35 -13.85
C GLY A 56 3.74 20.37 -14.02
N ASP A 57 4.97 20.07 -13.60
CA ASP A 57 6.14 20.91 -13.91
C ASP A 57 6.65 20.68 -15.35
N LYS A 58 5.80 20.98 -16.32
CA LYS A 58 6.20 21.22 -17.72
C LYS A 58 5.91 22.68 -18.07
N ARG A 59 6.58 23.60 -17.38
CA ARG A 59 6.57 25.01 -17.80
C ARG A 59 7.92 25.66 -17.47
N GLY A 60 8.86 25.51 -18.40
CA GLY A 60 10.10 26.30 -18.37
C GLY A 60 11.26 25.68 -19.13
N CYS A 61 11.16 25.64 -20.47
CA CYS A 61 12.17 26.13 -21.42
C CYS A 61 11.66 25.94 -22.84
#